data_AF-A0A963S7J1-F1
#
_entry.id   AF-A0A963S7J1-F1
#
_cell.length_a   1.000
_cell.length_b   1.000
_cell.length_c   1.000
_cell.angle_alpha   90.00
_cell.angle_beta   90.00
_cell.angle_gamma   90.00
#
_symmetry.space_group_name_H-M   'P 1'
#
loop_
_entity.id
_entity.type
_entity.pdbx_description
1 polymer ?
#
loop_
_entity_poly.entity_id
_entity_poly.type
_entity_poly.pdbx_seq_one_letter_code
_entity_poly.pdbx_strand_id
1 'polypeptide(L)'
;PDYLKRLRDYAGTPLTKMALQLLLLTYVRTTELRAAQWDEIDWEKAEWRIPAERMKMREEHIVPLSTQAVTLLREIQKHSGDRKYVFPSETNPSTFMSENTMLYALYRMGYRSRATGHGFRSTASTILNENGFRPDVIERQLAHSERNSVRAAYNHAQYLPERREMMQWWADFIDRMAAKKSS
;
A
#
# COMPACT_ATOMS: atom_id res chain seq x y z
N PRO A 1 -14.70 8.05 0.41
CA PRO A 1 -15.23 8.83 1.57
C PRO A 1 -15.81 7.96 2.71
N ASP A 2 -16.73 7.03 2.45
CA ASP A 2 -17.29 6.14 3.52
C ASP A 2 -16.21 5.21 4.12
N TYR A 3 -15.31 4.72 3.27
CA TYR A 3 -14.22 3.82 3.69
C TYR A 3 -13.31 4.45 4.74
N LEU A 4 -12.90 5.72 4.55
CA LEU A 4 -11.99 6.42 5.45
C LEU A 4 -12.60 6.59 6.84
N LYS A 5 -13.89 6.92 6.91
CA LYS A 5 -14.63 7.00 8.17
C LYS A 5 -14.66 5.64 8.87
N ARG A 6 -15.04 4.59 8.14
CA ARG A 6 -15.12 3.24 8.71
C ARG A 6 -13.77 2.68 9.14
N LEU A 7 -12.69 3.03 8.41
CA LEU A 7 -11.32 2.68 8.78
C LEU A 7 -10.89 3.40 10.06
N ARG A 8 -11.23 4.69 10.21
CA ARG A 8 -10.98 5.44 11.44
C ARG A 8 -11.75 4.86 12.62
N ASP A 9 -13.00 4.48 12.41
CA ASP A 9 -13.90 3.99 13.46
C ASP A 9 -13.74 2.46 13.69
N TYR A 10 -12.84 1.79 12.95
CA TYR A 10 -12.60 0.35 13.07
C TYR A 10 -12.02 0.01 14.45
N ALA A 11 -12.77 -0.78 15.22
CA ALA A 11 -12.44 -1.21 16.58
C ALA A 11 -11.68 -2.56 16.64
N GLY A 12 -11.05 -2.99 15.54
CA GLY A 12 -10.20 -4.19 15.55
C GLY A 12 -8.80 -3.93 16.10
N THR A 13 -7.88 -4.88 15.90
CA THR A 13 -6.52 -4.76 16.44
C THR A 13 -5.79 -3.56 15.82
N PRO A 14 -5.04 -2.76 16.61
CA PRO A 14 -4.35 -1.56 16.10
C PRO A 14 -3.48 -1.86 14.88
N LEU A 15 -2.76 -2.98 14.91
CA LEU A 15 -1.88 -3.40 13.84
C LEU A 15 -2.64 -3.75 12.54
N THR A 16 -3.84 -4.34 12.63
CA THR A 16 -4.71 -4.60 11.47
C THR A 16 -5.23 -3.29 10.86
N LYS A 17 -5.58 -2.31 11.71
CA LYS A 17 -6.00 -0.98 11.25
C LYS A 17 -4.86 -0.27 10.52
N MET A 18 -3.66 -0.28 11.10
CA MET A 18 -2.46 0.31 10.50
C MET A 18 -2.08 -0.40 9.19
N ALA A 19 -2.26 -1.72 9.09
CA ALA A 19 -2.06 -2.46 7.84
C ALA A 19 -3.00 -1.95 6.73
N LEU A 20 -4.29 -1.77 7.04
CA LEU A 20 -5.26 -1.22 6.08
C LEU A 20 -4.95 0.23 5.68
N GLN A 21 -4.48 1.05 6.63
CA GLN A 21 -4.03 2.42 6.34
C GLN A 21 -2.81 2.42 5.43
N LEU A 22 -1.81 1.57 5.69
CA LEU A 22 -0.61 1.48 4.87
C LEU A 22 -0.96 0.94 3.47
N LEU A 23 -1.86 -0.03 3.37
CA LEU A 23 -2.39 -0.52 2.09
C LEU A 23 -3.07 0.59 1.29
N LEU A 24 -3.82 1.47 1.94
CA LEU A 24 -4.46 2.61 1.29
C LEU A 24 -3.43 3.63 0.79
N LEU A 25 -2.40 3.93 1.59
CA LEU A 25 -1.35 4.90 1.26
C LEU A 25 -0.42 4.41 0.15
N THR A 26 -0.15 3.11 0.09
CA THR A 26 0.85 2.51 -0.82
C THR A 26 0.26 1.75 -1.99
N TYR A 27 -0.98 1.28 -1.85
CA TYR A 27 -1.73 0.45 -2.81
C TYR A 27 -0.93 -0.71 -3.40
N VAL A 28 0.03 -1.26 -2.64
CA VAL A 28 0.68 -2.53 -2.92
C VAL A 28 -0.33 -3.68 -2.92
N ARG A 29 0.07 -4.88 -3.35
CA ARG A 29 -0.79 -6.06 -3.20
C ARG A 29 -0.91 -6.42 -1.73
N THR A 30 -2.07 -6.92 -1.33
CA THR A 30 -2.30 -7.37 0.05
C THR A 30 -1.26 -8.40 0.48
N THR A 31 -0.85 -9.31 -0.41
CA THR A 31 0.21 -10.30 -0.13
C THR A 31 1.57 -9.67 0.13
N GLU A 32 1.94 -8.63 -0.62
CA GLU A 32 3.18 -7.87 -0.45
C GLU A 32 3.19 -7.15 0.91
N LEU A 33 2.11 -6.44 1.23
CA LEU A 33 1.89 -5.76 2.50
C LEU A 33 2.05 -6.70 3.69
N ARG A 34 1.28 -7.80 3.68
CA ARG A 34 1.20 -8.70 4.82
C ARG A 34 2.55 -9.31 5.16
N ALA A 35 3.31 -9.71 4.14
CA ALA A 35 4.62 -10.32 4.33
C ALA A 35 5.77 -9.31 4.46
N ALA A 36 5.49 -7.99 4.46
CA ALA A 36 6.50 -6.93 4.56
C ALA A 36 7.46 -7.15 5.73
N GLN A 37 8.76 -6.92 5.50
CA GLN A 37 9.81 -7.07 6.50
C GLN A 37 10.48 -5.72 6.77
N TRP A 38 11.02 -5.56 7.98
CA TRP A 38 11.63 -4.28 8.38
C TRP A 38 12.92 -3.96 7.64
N ASP A 39 13.66 -4.97 7.20
CA ASP A 39 14.88 -4.83 6.39
C ASP A 39 14.61 -4.35 4.95
N GLU A 40 13.35 -4.34 4.52
CA GLU A 40 12.92 -3.80 3.23
C GLU A 40 12.68 -2.28 3.26
N ILE A 41 12.66 -1.67 4.44
CA ILE A 41 12.37 -0.24 4.61
C ILE A 41 13.68 0.56 4.63
N ASP A 42 13.94 1.28 3.55
CA ASP A 42 15.01 2.28 3.47
C ASP A 42 14.47 3.62 4.01
N TRP A 43 14.77 3.91 5.28
CA TRP A 43 14.31 5.10 5.97
C TRP A 43 14.94 6.39 5.46
N GLU A 44 16.17 6.33 4.94
CA GLU A 44 16.88 7.51 4.44
C GLU A 44 16.29 7.97 3.11
N LYS A 45 15.98 7.01 2.22
CA LYS A 45 15.39 7.31 0.91
C LYS A 45 13.86 7.39 0.94
N ALA A 46 13.25 7.05 2.08
CA ALA A 46 11.80 6.86 2.22
C ALA A 46 11.26 5.89 1.16
N GLU A 47 11.83 4.70 1.10
CA GLU A 47 11.47 3.66 0.14
C GLU A 47 11.19 2.33 0.83
N TRP A 48 10.21 1.60 0.33
CA TRP A 48 10.02 0.19 0.66
C TRP A 48 10.41 -0.67 -0.54
N ARG A 49 11.48 -1.45 -0.40
CA ARG A 49 12.13 -2.24 -1.46
C ARG A 49 11.74 -3.70 -1.32
N ILE A 50 10.72 -4.13 -2.06
CA ILE A 50 10.24 -5.50 -2.02
C ILE A 50 11.11 -6.35 -2.98
N PRO A 51 11.82 -7.36 -2.47
CA PRO A 51 12.79 -8.10 -3.26
C PRO A 51 12.11 -9.02 -4.29
N ALA A 52 12.82 -9.32 -5.37
CA ALA A 52 12.29 -10.04 -6.52
C ALA A 52 11.72 -11.42 -6.16
N GLU A 53 12.30 -12.11 -5.17
CA GLU A 53 11.90 -13.44 -4.71
C GLU A 53 10.48 -13.43 -4.11
N ARG A 54 10.03 -12.28 -3.61
CA ARG A 54 8.69 -12.07 -3.06
C ARG A 54 7.69 -11.54 -4.08
N MET A 55 8.17 -11.08 -5.23
CA MET A 55 7.36 -10.47 -6.26
C MET A 55 6.88 -11.50 -7.27
N LYS A 56 5.59 -11.42 -7.63
CA LYS A 56 4.98 -12.30 -8.64
C LYS A 56 5.74 -12.26 -9.98
N MET A 57 6.33 -11.12 -10.32
CA MET A 57 7.03 -10.90 -11.58
C MET A 57 8.55 -11.11 -11.50
N ARG A 58 9.08 -11.54 -10.34
CA ARG A 58 10.52 -11.73 -10.12
C ARG A 58 11.38 -10.51 -10.47
N GLU A 59 10.82 -9.34 -10.24
CA GLU A 59 11.52 -8.05 -10.36
C GLU A 59 11.36 -7.32 -9.03
N GLU A 60 12.43 -6.66 -8.57
CA GLU A 60 12.38 -5.81 -7.38
C GLU A 60 11.32 -4.73 -7.57
N HIS A 61 10.48 -4.54 -6.55
CA HIS A 61 9.49 -3.48 -6.52
C HIS A 61 9.84 -2.46 -5.45
N ILE A 62 10.41 -1.35 -5.89
CA ILE A 62 10.66 -0.18 -5.05
C ILE A 62 9.36 0.63 -4.96
N VAL A 63 8.84 0.86 -3.75
CA VAL A 63 7.64 1.64 -3.45
C VAL A 63 8.09 2.92 -2.72
N PRO A 64 8.04 4.11 -3.36
CA PRO A 64 8.27 5.36 -2.66
C PRO A 64 7.22 5.59 -1.57
N LEU A 65 7.66 6.03 -0.40
CA LEU A 65 6.83 6.26 0.76
C LEU A 65 6.56 7.76 0.91
N SER A 66 5.28 8.14 1.01
CA SER A 66 4.91 9.50 1.39
C SER A 66 5.28 9.79 2.85
N THR A 67 5.30 11.06 3.23
CA THR A 67 5.52 11.49 4.62
C THR A 67 4.52 10.84 5.59
N GLN A 68 3.26 10.70 5.19
CA GLN A 68 2.22 9.98 5.94
C GLN A 68 2.53 8.48 6.09
N ALA A 69 3.00 7.83 5.02
CA ALA A 69 3.36 6.41 5.07
C ALA A 69 4.58 6.16 5.98
N VAL A 70 5.60 7.02 5.91
CA VAL A 70 6.76 6.97 6.81
C VAL A 70 6.32 7.17 8.27
N THR A 71 5.47 8.15 8.54
CA THR A 71 4.93 8.41 9.88
C THR A 71 4.17 7.19 10.41
N LEU A 72 3.30 6.59 9.58
CA LEU A 72 2.57 5.38 9.94
C LEU A 72 3.50 4.19 10.19
N LEU A 73 4.55 4.01 9.39
CA LEU A 73 5.56 2.96 9.59
C LEU A 73 6.32 3.15 10.91
N ARG A 74 6.63 4.40 11.29
CA ARG A 74 7.22 4.70 12.62
C ARG A 74 6.28 4.34 13.76
N GLU A 75 4.98 4.56 13.60
CA GLU A 75 3.99 4.12 14.59
C GLU A 75 3.89 2.58 14.65
N ILE A 76 3.87 1.91 13.50
CA ILE A 76 3.89 0.43 13.43
C ILE A 76 5.16 -0.13 14.09
N GLN A 77 6.31 0.54 13.94
CA GLN A 77 7.58 0.12 14.55
C GLN A 77 7.49 0.04 16.08
N LYS A 78 6.63 0.84 16.73
CA LYS A 78 6.40 0.75 18.19
C LYS A 78 5.68 -0.53 18.60
N HIS A 79 4.99 -1.20 17.67
CA HIS A 79 4.24 -2.43 17.91
C HIS A 79 5.00 -3.71 17.52
N SER A 80 5.82 -3.65 16.47
CA SER A 80 6.45 -4.84 15.88
C SER A 80 7.91 -4.64 15.47
N GLY A 81 8.55 -3.53 15.87
CA GLY A 81 9.93 -3.21 15.46
C GLY A 81 11.00 -4.17 15.98
N ASP A 82 10.69 -4.97 17.00
CA ASP A 82 11.52 -6.06 17.52
C ASP A 82 11.32 -7.39 16.76
N ARG A 83 10.43 -7.43 15.76
CA ARG A 83 10.10 -8.62 14.97
C ARG A 83 10.74 -8.56 13.58
N LYS A 84 10.68 -9.68 12.86
CA LYS A 84 11.09 -9.75 11.45
C LYS A 84 10.11 -9.02 10.52
N TYR A 85 8.83 -9.30 10.71
CA TYR A 85 7.76 -8.76 9.86
C TYR A 85 7.23 -7.44 10.41
N VAL A 86 6.86 -6.53 9.51
CA VAL A 86 6.14 -5.29 9.83
C VAL A 86 4.77 -5.63 10.44
N PHE A 87 4.12 -6.67 9.90
CA PHE A 87 2.83 -7.17 10.38
C PHE A 87 2.93 -8.65 10.80
N PRO A 88 3.47 -8.96 11.99
CA PRO A 88 3.52 -10.34 12.49
C PRO A 88 2.13 -10.94 12.69
N SER A 89 2.03 -12.28 12.68
CA SER A 89 0.81 -12.96 13.11
C SER A 89 0.61 -12.80 14.62
N GLU A 90 -0.64 -12.58 15.04
CA GLU A 90 -1.01 -12.53 16.46
C GLU A 90 -0.79 -13.88 17.16
N THR A 91 -0.92 -15.00 16.44
CA THR A 91 -0.79 -16.36 17.00
C THR A 91 0.63 -16.92 16.95
N ASN A 92 1.43 -16.51 15.96
CA ASN A 92 2.81 -16.93 15.82
C ASN A 92 3.66 -15.76 15.27
N PRO A 93 4.36 -15.00 16.14
CA PRO A 93 5.14 -13.84 15.71
C PRO A 93 6.32 -14.14 14.77
N SER A 94 6.67 -15.42 14.57
CA SER A 94 7.66 -15.84 13.56
C SER A 94 7.09 -15.93 12.14
N THR A 95 5.77 -15.78 11.98
CA THR A 95 5.09 -15.64 10.69
C THR A 95 4.44 -14.26 10.59
N PHE A 96 3.94 -13.93 9.40
CA PHE A 96 3.20 -12.70 9.18
C PHE A 96 1.69 -12.89 9.36
N MET A 97 0.97 -11.77 9.48
CA MET A 97 -0.49 -11.68 9.56
C MET A 97 -1.17 -12.67 8.61
N SER A 98 -2.43 -13.08 8.84
CA SER A 98 -3.18 -13.98 7.92
C SER A 98 -4.07 -13.23 6.92
N GLU A 99 -4.28 -13.77 5.71
CA GLU A 99 -5.06 -13.05 4.68
C GLU A 99 -6.49 -12.82 5.17
N ASN A 100 -7.02 -13.81 5.87
CA ASN A 100 -8.30 -13.76 6.56
C ASN A 100 -8.39 -12.59 7.55
N THR A 101 -7.30 -12.22 8.24
CA THR A 101 -7.29 -11.06 9.14
C THR A 101 -7.65 -9.78 8.38
N MET A 102 -7.00 -9.52 7.24
CA MET A 102 -7.27 -8.36 6.39
C MET A 102 -8.67 -8.44 5.77
N LEU A 103 -9.05 -9.62 5.26
CA LEU A 103 -10.35 -9.85 4.64
C LEU A 103 -11.51 -9.61 5.61
N TYR A 104 -11.42 -10.17 6.82
CA TYR A 104 -12.44 -10.00 7.85
C TYR A 104 -12.49 -8.58 8.39
N ALA A 105 -11.37 -7.87 8.46
CA ALA A 105 -11.38 -6.44 8.78
C ALA A 105 -12.19 -5.64 7.74
N LEU A 106 -11.98 -5.90 6.44
CA LEU A 106 -12.78 -5.32 5.36
C LEU A 106 -14.26 -5.68 5.47
N TYR A 107 -14.58 -6.94 5.83
CA TYR A 107 -15.96 -7.39 6.00
C TYR A 107 -16.66 -6.68 7.16
N ARG A 108 -15.99 -6.51 8.30
CA ARG A 108 -16.53 -5.77 9.45
C ARG A 108 -16.75 -4.29 9.12
N MET A 109 -15.95 -3.72 8.23
CA MET A 109 -16.20 -2.39 7.68
C MET A 109 -17.30 -2.37 6.60
N GLY A 110 -17.96 -3.49 6.30
CA GLY A 110 -19.06 -3.53 5.32
C GLY A 110 -18.60 -3.64 3.86
N TYR A 111 -17.33 -3.96 3.60
CA TYR A 111 -16.77 -4.11 2.25
C TYR A 111 -16.78 -5.57 1.75
N ARG A 112 -17.75 -6.38 2.20
CA ARG A 112 -17.87 -7.82 1.88
C ARG A 112 -18.07 -8.14 0.39
N SER A 113 -18.71 -7.23 -0.35
CA SER A 113 -19.02 -7.38 -1.79
C SER A 113 -18.68 -6.15 -2.65
N ARG A 114 -18.33 -5.00 -2.07
CA ARG A 114 -17.94 -3.80 -2.86
C ARG A 114 -16.52 -3.88 -3.42
N ALA A 115 -15.76 -4.90 -3.04
CA ALA A 115 -14.43 -5.19 -3.58
C ALA A 115 -14.45 -5.81 -4.99
N THR A 116 -15.61 -6.20 -5.54
CA THR A 116 -15.71 -6.90 -6.84
C THR A 116 -15.91 -5.98 -8.06
N GLY A 117 -16.14 -4.67 -7.89
CA GLY A 117 -16.18 -3.73 -9.02
C GLY A 117 -14.82 -3.09 -9.33
N HIS A 118 -14.18 -2.52 -8.30
CA HIS A 118 -12.87 -1.87 -8.34
C HIS A 118 -12.26 -2.00 -6.93
N GLY A 119 -11.17 -2.77 -6.77
CA GLY A 119 -10.41 -2.78 -5.50
C GLY A 119 -9.60 -1.48 -5.31
N PHE A 120 -8.95 -1.28 -4.15
CA PHE A 120 -8.16 -0.06 -3.86
C PHE A 120 -7.21 0.33 -4.99
N ARG A 121 -6.55 -0.66 -5.58
CA ARG A 121 -5.61 -0.49 -6.68
C ARG A 121 -6.26 0.01 -7.97
N SER A 122 -7.46 -0.48 -8.27
CA SER A 122 -8.24 -0.01 -9.42
C SER A 122 -8.71 1.42 -9.18
N THR A 123 -9.22 1.73 -7.98
CA THR A 123 -9.62 3.09 -7.61
C THR A 123 -8.44 4.06 -7.64
N ALA A 124 -7.27 3.68 -7.11
CA ALA A 124 -6.06 4.49 -7.17
C ALA A 124 -5.64 4.74 -8.63
N SER A 125 -5.61 3.69 -9.47
CA SER A 125 -5.31 3.82 -10.90
C SER A 125 -6.24 4.81 -11.60
N THR A 126 -7.56 4.68 -11.42
CA THR A 126 -8.55 5.61 -12.02
C THR A 126 -8.31 7.04 -11.58
N ILE A 127 -8.21 7.30 -10.27
CA ILE A 127 -8.05 8.67 -9.74
C ILE A 127 -6.73 9.29 -10.21
N LEU A 128 -5.64 8.52 -10.23
CA LEU A 128 -4.34 9.02 -10.67
C LEU A 128 -4.35 9.37 -12.17
N ASN A 129 -5.00 8.54 -13.00
CA ASN A 129 -5.18 8.85 -14.42
C ASN A 129 -6.03 10.11 -14.63
N GLU A 130 -7.15 10.24 -13.90
CA GLU A 130 -8.03 11.42 -13.97
C GLU A 130 -7.34 12.72 -13.51
N ASN A 131 -6.28 12.61 -12.70
CA ASN A 131 -5.48 13.75 -12.23
C ASN A 131 -4.19 13.97 -13.06
N GLY A 132 -4.08 13.33 -14.23
CA GLY A 132 -3.04 13.64 -15.21
C GLY A 132 -1.67 13.01 -14.95
N PHE A 133 -1.56 12.05 -14.02
CA PHE A 133 -0.30 11.31 -13.86
C PHE A 133 -0.05 10.39 -15.07
N ARG A 134 1.23 10.28 -15.47
CA ARG A 134 1.61 9.46 -16.63
C ARG A 134 1.25 7.99 -16.38
N PRO A 135 0.55 7.30 -17.31
CA PRO A 135 0.15 5.91 -17.13
C PRO A 135 1.31 4.97 -16.77
N ASP A 136 2.48 5.14 -17.41
CA ASP A 136 3.65 4.30 -17.15
C ASP A 136 4.17 4.44 -15.69
N VAL A 137 4.01 5.62 -15.07
CA VAL A 137 4.37 5.88 -13.65
C VAL A 137 3.40 5.15 -12.72
N ILE A 138 2.11 5.19 -13.05
CA ILE A 138 1.03 4.52 -12.30
C ILE A 138 1.21 2.99 -12.38
N GLU A 139 1.39 2.46 -13.58
CA GLU A 139 1.54 1.01 -13.81
C GLU A 139 2.82 0.47 -13.16
N ARG A 140 3.93 1.25 -13.20
CA ARG A 140 5.16 0.91 -12.48
C ARG A 140 4.93 0.83 -10.97
N GLN A 141 4.20 1.77 -10.40
CA GLN A 141 3.85 1.77 -8.97
C GLN A 141 2.91 0.62 -8.57
N LEU A 142 2.03 0.23 -9.47
CA LEU A 142 1.19 -0.93 -9.27
C LEU A 142 1.98 -2.23 -9.46
N ALA A 143 3.26 -2.21 -9.87
CA ALA A 143 3.99 -3.39 -10.29
C ALA A 143 3.15 -4.25 -11.26
N HIS A 144 2.45 -3.59 -12.16
CA HIS A 144 1.79 -4.23 -13.28
C HIS A 144 2.84 -4.46 -14.37
N SER A 145 2.86 -5.66 -14.92
CA SER A 145 3.67 -5.94 -16.10
C SER A 145 3.02 -5.27 -17.31
N GLU A 146 3.78 -4.50 -18.09
CA GLU A 146 3.32 -4.07 -19.40
C GLU A 146 2.98 -5.30 -20.24
N ARG A 147 1.70 -5.46 -20.58
CA ARG A 147 1.23 -6.56 -21.46
C ARG A 147 1.71 -6.41 -22.90
N ASN A 148 2.31 -5.27 -23.25
CA ASN A 148 2.80 -4.96 -24.58
C ASN A 148 4.29 -5.29 -24.65
N SER A 149 4.63 -6.43 -25.25
CA SER A 149 6.01 -6.93 -25.38
C SER A 149 6.98 -5.95 -26.04
N VAL A 150 6.47 -5.07 -26.91
CA VAL A 150 7.27 -4.04 -27.56
C VAL A 150 7.64 -2.89 -26.62
N ARG A 151 6.76 -2.47 -25.70
CA ARG A 151 7.07 -1.41 -24.72
C ARG A 151 7.90 -1.94 -23.55
N ALA A 152 7.66 -3.17 -23.13
CA ALA A 152 8.38 -3.80 -22.02
C ALA A 152 9.91 -3.85 -22.24
N ALA A 153 10.36 -3.96 -23.50
CA ALA A 153 11.78 -3.92 -23.86
C ALA A 153 12.44 -2.55 -23.68
N TYR A 154 11.66 -1.45 -23.65
CA TYR A 154 12.17 -0.09 -23.50
C TYR A 154 11.93 0.49 -22.09
N ASN A 155 11.02 -0.09 -21.28
CA ASN A 155 10.50 0.53 -20.07
C ASN A 155 11.15 0.02 -18.75
N HIS A 156 12.49 -0.03 -18.71
CA HIS A 156 13.26 -0.33 -17.48
C HIS A 156 13.33 0.86 -16.49
N ALA A 157 12.79 2.02 -16.87
CA ALA A 157 12.83 3.21 -16.05
C ALA A 157 11.97 3.04 -14.78
N GLN A 158 12.58 3.29 -13.62
CA GLN A 158 11.90 3.20 -12.33
C GLN A 158 10.98 4.39 -12.04
N TYR A 159 11.16 5.50 -12.76
CA TYR A 159 10.43 6.77 -12.59
C TYR A 159 10.35 7.25 -11.14
N LEU A 160 11.41 7.01 -10.35
CA LEU A 160 11.37 7.29 -8.91
C LEU A 160 11.07 8.75 -8.56
N PRO A 161 11.62 9.78 -9.25
CA PRO A 161 11.24 11.17 -8.99
C PRO A 161 9.74 11.40 -9.16
N GLU A 162 9.16 11.04 -10.30
CA GLU A 162 7.74 11.24 -10.59
C GLU A 162 6.85 10.38 -9.69
N ARG A 163 7.27 9.16 -9.35
CA ARG A 163 6.55 8.29 -8.41
C ARG A 163 6.57 8.88 -7.00
N ARG A 164 7.67 9.50 -6.54
CA ARG A 164 7.69 10.17 -5.22
C ARG A 164 6.67 11.30 -5.16
N GLU A 165 6.63 12.14 -6.19
CA GLU A 165 5.63 13.22 -6.30
C GLU A 165 4.20 12.66 -6.31
N MET A 166 3.97 11.60 -7.10
CA MET A 166 2.67 10.92 -7.19
C MET A 166 2.23 10.32 -5.84
N MET A 167 3.14 9.63 -5.15
CA MET A 167 2.86 9.00 -3.85
C MET A 167 2.56 10.03 -2.77
N GLN A 168 3.28 11.16 -2.77
CA GLN A 168 2.98 12.26 -1.84
C GLN A 168 1.62 12.89 -2.16
N TRP A 169 1.35 13.22 -3.43
CA TRP A 169 0.07 13.78 -3.84
C TRP A 169 -1.11 12.86 -3.48
N TRP A 170 -0.95 11.55 -3.66
CA TRP A 170 -1.96 10.54 -3.31
C TRP A 170 -2.29 10.55 -1.82
N ALA A 171 -1.26 10.61 -0.97
CA ALA A 171 -1.44 10.69 0.47
C ALA A 171 -2.16 11.99 0.88
N ASP A 172 -1.76 13.13 0.31
CA ASP A 172 -2.41 14.42 0.56
C ASP A 172 -3.87 14.45 0.05
N PHE A 173 -4.16 13.74 -1.05
CA PHE A 173 -5.51 13.54 -1.53
C PHE A 173 -6.35 12.73 -0.52
N ILE A 174 -5.83 11.63 0.02
CA ILE A 174 -6.52 10.84 1.05
C ILE A 174 -6.83 11.68 2.29
N ASP A 175 -5.86 12.45 2.78
CA ASP A 175 -6.03 13.30 3.96
C ASP A 175 -7.12 14.36 3.73
N ARG A 176 -7.10 15.03 2.58
CA ARG A 176 -8.16 15.98 2.19
C ARG A 176 -9.54 15.33 2.13
N MET A 177 -9.60 14.10 1.62
CA MET A 177 -10.85 13.32 1.56
C MET A 177 -11.34 12.86 2.94
N ALA A 178 -10.44 12.66 3.90
CA ALA A 178 -10.79 12.36 5.29
C ALA A 178 -11.25 13.62 6.05
N ALA A 179 -10.62 14.77 5.79
CA ALA A 179 -10.94 16.04 6.43
C ALA A 179 -12.32 16.58 6.03
N LYS A 180 -12.66 16.55 4.73
CA LYS A 180 -13.93 17.08 4.17
C LYS A 180 -15.22 16.49 4.75
N LYS A 181 -15.15 15.38 5.49
CA LYS A 181 -16.31 14.69 6.07
C LYS A 181 -16.32 14.69 7.60
N SER A 182 -15.34 15.37 8.22
CA SER A 182 -15.28 15.62 9.66
C SER A 182 -15.85 17.00 10.03
N SER A 183 -16.23 17.79 9.03
CA SER A 183 -17.11 18.96 9.09
C SER A 183 -18.51 18.58 8.60
#